data_AF-A0A957UTQ3-F1
#
_entry.id   AF-A0A957UTQ3-F1
#
_cell.length_a   1.000
_cell.length_b   1.000
_cell.length_c   1.000
_cell.angle_alpha   90.00
_cell.angle_beta   90.00
_cell.angle_gamma   90.00
#
_symmetry.space_group_name_H-M   'P 1'
#
loop_
_entity.id
_entity.type
_entity.pdbx_description
1 polymer ?
#
loop_
_entity_poly.entity_id
_entity_poly.type
_entity_poly.pdbx_seq_one_letter_code
_entity_poly.pdbx_strand_id
1 'polypeptide(L)'
;PINLDPRQADLSDPLERQRLAHLLERGLEQPAGYVLPLAWNHAHGGWKSSGWPARRSQLFLTPGDSAMGMRLPLNTLPWQEEVERDTPFERSPFDEYPPLPDYAAGETGAQHVGAAAGTAQTTATAAPIAANGAQTVTEVREVVHTALCIEPRNGVLHIFLPPISYLEHFLQLLTAIEHTAAVLKTPIVLEGYEPPQDERLQKILVTPDPGVIEVNIQPAASWRELVDNTETLYEEARKSRLGTEKFMVDGHHTGTGGGNHVTLGAARAADSPFLRRPDLLRSLVTYWQHHPGLSYLFAGMFIGPTSQAPRVDEGRDDRLYELEIAFAQIPQPGKPSPPWLVDRVLRNLLVDITGNTHRAEFCIDKLYSPDSPSGRLGLVEFRAFDMPPHARMSLTQLLLIRTLVAHFWQRPYTHKLVRWGTELHDRFLLPHYVEADLREIVDELQAAGYPFQFEWLAPFFEFRFPRFGTAHVGHHSGDIEMEVRMAIEPWHVLGEEVTNQGTARYVDSSVERIQIKVSGLTESR
;
A
#
# COMPACT_ATOMS: atom_id res chain seq x y z
N PRO A 1 -5.50 -35.69 11.64
CA PRO A 1 -6.83 -35.17 12.04
C PRO A 1 -7.74 -36.33 12.50
N ILE A 2 -8.64 -36.10 13.46
CA ILE A 2 -9.70 -37.09 13.82
C ILE A 2 -10.68 -37.31 12.63
N ASN A 3 -10.63 -36.46 11.61
CA ASN A 3 -11.51 -36.51 10.45
C ASN A 3 -10.77 -36.78 9.11
N LEU A 4 -9.85 -37.74 9.06
CA LEU A 4 -9.36 -38.23 7.76
C LEU A 4 -9.26 -39.74 7.80
N ASP A 5 -10.38 -40.39 7.50
CA ASP A 5 -10.38 -41.77 7.03
C ASP A 5 -9.91 -41.74 5.57
N PRO A 6 -8.77 -42.35 5.20
CA PRO A 6 -8.31 -42.42 3.81
C PRO A 6 -9.32 -43.11 2.87
N ARG A 7 -10.39 -43.72 3.39
CA ARG A 7 -11.53 -44.24 2.61
C ARG A 7 -12.58 -43.18 2.24
N GLN A 8 -12.46 -41.96 2.76
CA GLN A 8 -13.36 -40.81 2.49
C GLN A 8 -12.73 -39.74 1.59
N ALA A 9 -11.50 -39.96 1.09
CA ALA A 9 -10.84 -39.02 0.20
C ALA A 9 -11.52 -38.97 -1.18
N ASP A 10 -11.68 -37.77 -1.75
CA ASP A 10 -12.28 -37.60 -3.06
C ASP A 10 -11.23 -37.82 -4.15
N LEU A 11 -11.16 -39.04 -4.66
CA LEU A 11 -10.21 -39.42 -5.71
C LEU A 11 -10.49 -38.74 -7.07
N SER A 12 -11.63 -38.05 -7.22
CA SER A 12 -11.93 -37.31 -8.45
C SER A 12 -11.14 -35.99 -8.54
N ASP A 13 -10.79 -35.37 -7.40
CA ASP A 13 -9.95 -34.18 -7.33
C ASP A 13 -8.47 -34.52 -7.64
N PRO A 14 -7.87 -33.95 -8.69
CA PRO A 14 -6.47 -34.16 -9.03
C PRO A 14 -5.49 -33.82 -7.89
N LEU A 15 -5.78 -32.80 -7.07
CA LEU A 15 -4.93 -32.36 -5.96
C LEU A 15 -4.96 -33.36 -4.79
N GLU A 16 -6.14 -33.85 -4.40
CA GLU A 16 -6.30 -34.91 -3.40
C GLU A 16 -5.58 -36.21 -3.82
N ARG A 17 -5.62 -36.56 -5.11
CA ARG A 17 -4.91 -37.73 -5.64
C ARG A 17 -3.40 -37.60 -5.55
N GLN A 18 -2.84 -36.47 -5.99
CA GLN A 18 -1.40 -36.19 -5.92
C GLN A 18 -0.91 -36.16 -4.47
N ARG A 19 -1.74 -35.61 -3.57
CA ARG A 19 -1.50 -35.59 -2.13
C ARG A 19 -1.48 -36.99 -1.51
N LEU A 20 -2.45 -37.84 -1.83
CA LEU A 20 -2.50 -39.22 -1.34
C LEU A 20 -1.30 -40.04 -1.82
N ALA A 21 -0.92 -39.87 -3.09
CA ALA A 21 0.30 -40.48 -3.63
C ALA A 21 1.54 -40.07 -2.82
N HIS A 22 1.70 -38.77 -2.55
CA HIS A 22 2.84 -38.25 -1.80
C HIS A 22 2.85 -38.70 -0.33
N LEU A 23 1.67 -38.77 0.32
CA LEU A 23 1.51 -39.29 1.68
C LEU A 23 1.81 -40.80 1.77
N LEU A 24 1.40 -41.57 0.76
CA LEU A 24 1.68 -43.01 0.68
C LEU A 24 3.16 -43.29 0.38
N GLU A 25 3.82 -42.45 -0.42
CA GLU A 25 5.27 -42.53 -0.68
C GLU A 25 6.13 -42.21 0.56
N ARG A 26 5.75 -41.18 1.34
CA ARG A 26 6.49 -40.74 2.53
C ARG A 26 6.25 -41.64 3.76
N GLY A 27 5.07 -42.26 3.84
CA GLY A 27 4.61 -43.01 5.00
C GLY A 27 4.11 -42.12 6.14
N LEU A 28 3.12 -42.61 6.90
CA LEU A 28 2.46 -41.85 7.97
C LEU A 28 3.31 -41.65 9.24
N GLU A 29 4.45 -42.33 9.34
CA GLU A 29 5.31 -42.29 10.53
C GLU A 29 6.48 -41.30 10.41
N GLN A 30 6.76 -40.78 9.22
CA GLN A 30 7.81 -39.77 9.05
C GLN A 30 7.27 -38.36 9.31
N PRO A 31 7.86 -37.58 10.25
CA PRO A 31 7.37 -36.24 10.54
C PRO A 31 7.48 -35.34 9.31
N ALA A 32 6.43 -34.53 9.09
CA ALA A 32 6.39 -33.51 8.04
C ALA A 32 7.54 -32.49 8.19
N GLY A 33 7.79 -32.09 9.43
CA GLY A 33 8.79 -31.13 9.87
C GLY A 33 8.79 -31.04 11.40
N TYR A 34 9.51 -30.07 11.94
CA TYR A 34 9.63 -29.81 13.38
C TYR A 34 9.05 -28.45 13.75
N VAL A 35 8.41 -28.37 14.91
CA VAL A 35 7.77 -27.15 15.42
C VAL A 35 8.42 -26.78 16.74
N LEU A 36 8.88 -25.54 16.86
CA LEU A 36 9.36 -24.95 18.10
C LEU A 36 8.41 -23.81 18.49
N PRO A 37 7.55 -24.01 19.50
CA PRO A 37 6.75 -22.92 20.07
C PRO A 37 7.68 -21.82 20.57
N LEU A 38 7.50 -20.60 20.09
CA LEU A 38 8.47 -19.53 20.29
C LEU A 38 7.75 -18.19 20.39
N ALA A 39 7.99 -17.46 21.47
CA ALA A 39 7.53 -16.10 21.69
C ALA A 39 8.59 -15.29 22.43
N TRP A 40 8.49 -13.97 22.33
CA TRP A 40 9.30 -13.08 23.16
C TRP A 40 8.66 -12.92 24.55
N ASN A 41 9.48 -12.92 25.59
CA ASN A 41 9.09 -12.55 26.95
C ASN A 41 9.52 -11.11 27.22
N HIS A 42 8.55 -10.19 27.23
CA HIS A 42 8.81 -8.76 27.43
C HIS A 42 9.23 -8.42 28.86
N ALA A 43 8.78 -9.18 29.87
CA ALA A 43 9.16 -8.97 31.26
C ALA A 43 10.62 -9.35 31.56
N HIS A 44 11.13 -10.39 30.89
CA HIS A 44 12.49 -10.91 31.11
C HIS A 44 13.48 -10.54 30.00
N GLY A 45 13.03 -9.95 28.90
CA GLY A 45 13.89 -9.54 27.79
C GLY A 45 14.57 -10.71 27.07
N GLY A 46 13.81 -11.78 26.76
CA GLY A 46 14.36 -12.95 26.07
C GLY A 46 13.32 -13.88 25.48
N TRP A 47 13.77 -14.87 24.71
CA TRP A 47 12.89 -15.87 24.10
C TRP A 47 12.32 -16.85 25.14
N LYS A 48 11.02 -17.15 25.03
CA LYS A 48 10.33 -18.20 25.78
C LYS A 48 9.75 -19.26 24.83
N SER A 49 9.67 -20.48 25.33
CA SER A 49 9.05 -21.63 24.66
C SER A 49 8.15 -22.36 25.64
N SER A 50 7.19 -23.13 25.12
CA SER A 50 6.27 -23.94 25.92
C SER A 50 6.05 -25.30 25.26
N GLY A 51 5.85 -26.35 26.06
CA GLY A 51 5.42 -27.65 25.53
C GLY A 51 3.95 -27.60 25.12
N TRP A 52 3.65 -27.88 23.85
CA TRP A 52 2.26 -28.00 23.40
C TRP A 52 1.63 -29.31 23.90
N PRO A 53 0.45 -29.27 24.53
CA PRO A 53 -0.23 -30.47 25.00
C PRO A 53 -0.82 -31.24 23.82
N ALA A 54 -0.06 -32.18 23.26
CA ALA A 54 -0.52 -33.06 22.21
C ALA A 54 -1.14 -34.35 22.79
N ARG A 55 -2.38 -34.68 22.41
CA ARG A 55 -3.11 -35.87 22.91
C ARG A 55 -2.42 -37.22 22.60
N ARG A 56 -1.49 -37.27 21.64
CA ARG A 56 -0.78 -38.49 21.19
C ARG A 56 0.72 -38.25 20.93
N SER A 57 1.32 -37.24 21.55
CA SER A 57 2.72 -36.82 21.30
C SER A 57 3.04 -36.45 19.83
N GLN A 58 2.03 -36.31 18.97
CA GLN A 58 2.16 -35.96 17.56
C GLN A 58 1.18 -34.83 17.20
N LEU A 59 1.64 -33.87 16.40
CA LEU A 59 0.87 -32.76 15.86
C LEU A 59 0.49 -33.05 14.41
N PHE A 60 -0.78 -32.87 14.05
CA PHE A 60 -1.27 -33.11 12.69
C PHE A 60 -1.58 -31.78 12.00
N LEU A 61 -0.96 -31.53 10.85
CA LEU A 61 -1.20 -30.35 10.04
C LEU A 61 -2.57 -30.40 9.37
N THR A 62 -3.15 -29.23 9.15
CA THR A 62 -4.28 -29.04 8.24
C THR A 62 -3.85 -29.45 6.82
N PRO A 63 -4.72 -30.10 6.03
CA PRO A 63 -4.47 -30.38 4.62
C PRO A 63 -4.15 -29.12 3.81
N GLY A 64 -3.25 -29.22 2.84
CA GLY A 64 -2.90 -28.13 1.93
C GLY A 64 -1.43 -28.16 1.51
N ASP A 65 -1.08 -27.32 0.55
CA ASP A 65 0.25 -27.11 -0.02
C ASP A 65 0.98 -25.88 0.56
N SER A 66 0.28 -25.07 1.34
CA SER A 66 0.84 -23.91 2.04
C SER A 66 1.98 -24.32 3.00
N ALA A 67 2.81 -23.35 3.40
CA ALA A 67 3.86 -23.57 4.38
C ALA A 67 3.36 -24.26 5.67
N MET A 68 4.19 -25.09 6.29
CA MET A 68 3.84 -25.83 7.52
C MET A 68 3.24 -24.92 8.62
N GLY A 69 3.79 -23.72 8.80
CA GLY A 69 3.31 -22.76 9.81
C GLY A 69 1.86 -22.31 9.61
N MET A 70 1.40 -22.12 8.37
CA MET A 70 0.01 -21.75 8.05
C MET A 70 -0.97 -22.89 8.28
N ARG A 71 -0.48 -24.12 8.39
CA ARG A 71 -1.28 -25.35 8.54
C ARG A 71 -1.27 -25.88 9.98
N LEU A 72 -0.69 -25.15 10.94
CA LEU A 72 -0.68 -25.56 12.34
C LEU A 72 -2.10 -25.49 12.94
N PRO A 73 -2.55 -26.51 13.70
CA PRO A 73 -3.87 -26.52 14.33
C PRO A 73 -3.88 -25.70 15.63
N LEU A 74 -3.51 -24.42 15.58
CA LEU A 74 -3.34 -23.55 16.76
C LEU A 74 -4.63 -23.43 17.60
N ASN A 75 -5.80 -23.54 16.96
CA ASN A 75 -7.10 -23.54 17.64
C ASN A 75 -7.34 -24.75 18.56
N THR A 76 -6.52 -25.80 18.47
CA THR A 76 -6.61 -26.99 19.34
C THR A 76 -5.82 -26.83 20.64
N LEU A 77 -4.99 -25.79 20.74
CA LEU A 77 -4.23 -25.48 21.94
C LEU A 77 -5.16 -24.88 23.02
N PRO A 78 -4.85 -25.08 24.33
CA PRO A 78 -5.59 -24.43 25.40
C PRO A 78 -5.44 -22.92 25.29
N TRP A 79 -6.56 -22.23 25.08
CA TRP A 79 -6.59 -20.77 25.04
C TRP A 79 -6.54 -20.21 26.46
N GLN A 80 -5.63 -19.27 26.69
CA GLN A 80 -5.69 -18.38 27.86
C GLN A 80 -6.69 -17.25 27.60
N GLU A 81 -7.33 -16.77 28.67
CA GLU A 81 -8.22 -15.61 28.61
C GLU A 81 -7.46 -14.39 28.07
N GLU A 82 -8.15 -13.57 27.27
CA GLU A 82 -7.57 -12.43 26.55
C GLU A 82 -6.93 -11.39 27.48
N VAL A 83 -7.41 -11.30 28.72
CA VAL A 83 -6.90 -10.42 29.79
C VAL A 83 -5.55 -10.89 30.36
N GLU A 84 -5.22 -12.18 30.22
CA GLU A 84 -3.95 -12.76 30.65
C GLU A 84 -2.90 -12.78 29.52
N ARG A 85 -3.28 -12.37 28.30
CA ARG A 85 -2.34 -12.32 27.18
C ARG A 85 -1.46 -11.10 27.31
N ASP A 86 -0.18 -11.35 27.49
CA ASP A 86 0.90 -10.37 27.30
C ASP A 86 1.00 -10.04 25.80
N THR A 87 -0.01 -9.35 25.27
CA THR A 87 -0.09 -8.94 23.86
C THR A 87 0.64 -7.61 23.76
N PRO A 88 1.86 -7.56 23.18
CA PRO A 88 2.58 -6.30 23.08
C PRO A 88 1.80 -5.33 22.19
N PHE A 89 1.80 -4.06 22.58
CA PHE A 89 1.35 -2.99 21.71
C PHE A 89 2.28 -2.89 20.49
N GLU A 90 1.70 -2.66 19.32
CA GLU A 90 2.46 -2.27 18.13
C GLU A 90 3.26 -0.99 18.44
N ARG A 91 4.53 -0.94 18.01
CA ARG A 91 5.35 0.27 18.15
C ARG A 91 4.70 1.40 17.36
N SER A 92 4.57 2.57 17.98
CA SER A 92 4.03 3.74 17.31
C SER A 92 5.07 4.31 16.32
N PRO A 93 4.68 4.72 15.10
CA PRO A 93 5.56 5.46 14.20
C PRO A 93 6.06 6.81 14.76
N PHE A 94 5.56 7.24 15.91
CA PHE A 94 5.98 8.45 16.63
C PHE A 94 6.89 8.15 17.83
N ASP A 95 7.20 6.89 18.11
CA ASP A 95 8.13 6.52 19.17
C ASP A 95 9.58 6.79 18.75
N GLU A 96 10.49 6.86 19.73
CA GLU A 96 11.92 6.93 19.45
C GLU A 96 12.47 5.53 19.11
N TYR A 97 13.27 5.47 18.03
CA TYR A 97 13.93 4.24 17.58
C TYR A 97 15.41 4.28 17.98
N PRO A 98 15.86 3.48 18.96
CA PRO A 98 17.28 3.37 19.25
C PRO A 98 18.02 2.74 18.06
N PRO A 99 19.34 2.98 17.91
CA PRO A 99 20.14 2.29 16.91
C PRO A 99 20.01 0.76 17.04
N LEU A 100 19.98 0.07 15.90
CA LEU A 100 19.99 -1.39 15.90
C LEU A 100 21.34 -1.91 16.44
N PRO A 101 21.34 -2.97 17.28
CA PRO A 101 22.56 -3.66 17.67
C PRO A 101 23.36 -4.18 16.45
N ASP A 102 24.68 -4.30 16.59
CA ASP A 102 25.50 -4.96 15.57
C ASP A 102 25.38 -6.48 15.69
N TYR A 103 24.37 -7.02 15.03
CA TYR A 103 24.14 -8.47 14.99
C TYR A 103 25.22 -9.24 14.23
N ALA A 104 26.03 -8.59 13.39
CA ALA A 104 27.10 -9.22 12.60
C ALA A 104 28.40 -9.39 13.40
N ALA A 105 28.68 -8.48 14.34
CA ALA A 105 29.86 -8.56 15.23
C ALA A 105 29.73 -9.61 16.36
N GLY A 106 28.63 -10.35 16.42
CA GLY A 106 28.39 -11.35 17.47
C GLY A 106 27.99 -10.73 18.82
N GLU A 107 27.63 -9.45 18.85
CA GLU A 107 26.96 -8.82 20.00
C GLU A 107 25.54 -9.36 20.11
N THR A 108 25.40 -10.61 20.54
CA THR A 108 24.12 -11.10 21.05
C THR A 108 23.70 -10.14 22.17
N GLY A 109 22.56 -9.44 21.99
CA GLY A 109 22.08 -8.31 22.80
C GLY A 109 21.82 -8.57 24.29
N ALA A 110 22.43 -9.60 24.88
CA ALA A 110 22.40 -9.88 26.32
C ALA A 110 23.07 -8.78 27.17
N GLN A 111 23.79 -7.81 26.59
CA GLN A 111 24.55 -6.80 27.34
C GLN A 111 23.90 -5.40 27.46
N HIS A 112 22.78 -5.10 26.78
CA HIS A 112 22.16 -3.76 26.81
C HIS A 112 20.79 -3.68 27.53
N VAL A 113 20.44 -4.63 28.41
CA VAL A 113 19.21 -4.55 29.24
C VAL A 113 19.48 -3.94 30.63
N GLY A 114 20.69 -3.41 30.88
CA GLY A 114 21.14 -2.99 32.21
C GLY A 114 21.43 -1.51 32.40
N ALA A 115 20.61 -0.58 31.89
CA ALA A 115 20.86 0.86 32.13
C ALA A 115 19.62 1.76 32.09
N ALA A 116 18.47 1.32 32.62
CA ALA A 116 17.34 2.22 32.89
C ALA A 116 16.40 1.69 33.98
N ALA A 117 16.93 1.34 35.15
CA ALA A 117 16.11 1.12 36.34
C ALA A 117 16.60 2.03 37.47
N GLY A 118 16.06 3.25 37.49
CA GLY A 118 16.21 4.17 38.59
C GLY A 118 15.58 3.58 39.85
N THR A 119 16.35 3.57 40.92
CA THR A 119 16.00 3.13 42.27
C THR A 119 14.73 3.80 42.79
N ALA A 120 13.67 3.02 43.02
CA ALA A 120 12.56 3.36 43.90
C ALA A 120 12.39 2.22 44.92
N GLN A 121 12.95 2.42 46.11
CA GLN A 121 12.68 1.60 47.29
C GLN A 121 11.27 1.89 47.79
N THR A 122 10.39 0.89 47.76
CA THR A 122 9.17 0.87 48.58
C THR A 122 9.17 -0.37 49.45
N THR A 123 9.41 -0.13 50.74
CA THR A 123 9.23 -1.07 51.85
C THR A 123 7.75 -1.39 52.02
N ALA A 124 7.36 -2.66 51.82
CA ALA A 124 6.05 -3.17 52.23
C ALA A 124 6.25 -4.37 53.18
N THR A 125 5.82 -4.15 54.42
CA THR A 125 5.81 -5.09 55.54
C THR A 125 4.82 -6.23 55.29
N ALA A 126 5.28 -7.48 55.43
CA ALA A 126 4.45 -8.67 55.39
C ALA A 126 3.75 -8.92 56.74
N ALA A 127 2.44 -9.18 56.70
CA ALA A 127 1.68 -9.81 57.79
C ALA A 127 1.10 -11.14 57.27
N PRO A 128 1.11 -12.23 58.06
CA PRO A 128 0.67 -13.53 57.59
C PRO A 128 -0.86 -13.68 57.72
N ILE A 129 -1.50 -14.15 56.65
CA ILE A 129 -2.88 -14.65 56.73
C ILE A 129 -2.85 -16.16 56.49
N ALA A 130 -3.57 -16.84 57.38
CA ALA A 130 -3.59 -18.27 57.60
C ALA A 130 -4.12 -19.09 56.43
N ALA A 131 -3.63 -20.32 56.36
CA ALA A 131 -4.09 -21.39 55.50
C ALA A 131 -5.57 -21.74 55.75
N ASN A 132 -6.33 -21.90 54.66
CA ASN A 132 -7.33 -22.97 54.50
C ASN A 132 -7.89 -22.97 53.07
N GLY A 133 -7.97 -24.15 52.48
CA GLY A 133 -8.68 -24.40 51.23
C GLY A 133 -7.79 -25.09 50.21
N ALA A 134 -7.92 -26.42 50.11
CA ALA A 134 -7.36 -27.21 49.02
C ALA A 134 -8.01 -26.75 47.70
N GLN A 135 -7.38 -25.78 47.04
CA GLN A 135 -7.57 -25.52 45.64
C GLN A 135 -6.64 -26.47 44.89
N THR A 136 -7.22 -27.35 44.09
CA THR A 136 -6.53 -27.96 42.95
C THR A 136 -5.91 -26.83 42.14
N VAL A 137 -4.60 -26.66 42.28
CA VAL A 137 -3.79 -25.84 41.40
C VAL A 137 -3.85 -26.54 40.05
N THR A 138 -4.83 -26.15 39.22
CA THR A 138 -4.70 -26.33 37.78
C THR A 138 -3.52 -25.45 37.41
N GLU A 139 -2.32 -26.01 37.28
CA GLU A 139 -1.18 -25.31 36.69
C GLU A 139 -1.65 -24.83 35.32
N VAL A 140 -2.03 -23.56 35.21
CA VAL A 140 -2.23 -22.91 33.93
C VAL A 140 -0.83 -22.79 33.34
N ARG A 141 -0.40 -23.84 32.64
CA ARG A 141 0.84 -23.79 31.86
C ARG A 141 0.61 -22.75 30.78
N GLU A 142 1.38 -21.68 30.82
CA GLU A 142 1.40 -20.68 29.77
C GLU A 142 1.74 -21.36 28.43
N VAL A 143 0.79 -21.36 27.48
CA VAL A 143 0.96 -21.99 26.18
C VAL A 143 1.24 -20.91 25.14
N VAL A 144 2.42 -20.97 24.53
CA VAL A 144 2.81 -20.09 23.42
C VAL A 144 2.04 -20.50 22.16
N HIS A 145 1.30 -19.59 21.55
CA HIS A 145 0.46 -19.87 20.36
C HIS A 145 1.14 -19.53 19.02
N THR A 146 2.42 -19.17 19.04
CA THR A 146 3.26 -18.91 17.87
C THR A 146 4.38 -19.95 17.79
N ALA A 147 4.88 -20.24 16.59
CA ALA A 147 5.95 -21.21 16.44
C ALA A 147 6.86 -20.95 15.25
N LEU A 148 8.15 -21.27 15.43
CA LEU A 148 9.10 -21.47 14.35
C LEU A 148 8.91 -22.89 13.80
N CYS A 149 8.68 -23.01 12.49
CA CYS A 149 8.51 -24.31 11.84
C CYS A 149 9.67 -24.59 10.89
N ILE A 150 10.17 -25.82 10.90
CA ILE A 150 11.27 -26.26 10.03
C ILE A 150 10.75 -27.45 9.20
N GLU A 151 10.59 -27.24 7.90
CA GLU A 151 10.05 -28.23 6.97
C GLU A 151 11.08 -28.54 5.86
N PRO A 152 11.61 -29.77 5.78
CA PRO A 152 12.45 -30.17 4.65
C PRO A 152 11.56 -30.35 3.40
N ARG A 153 11.83 -29.59 2.33
CA ARG A 153 11.18 -29.72 1.02
C ARG A 153 12.23 -29.75 -0.08
N ASN A 154 12.17 -30.79 -0.92
CA ASN A 154 13.04 -30.93 -2.10
C ASN A 154 14.54 -30.72 -1.83
N GLY A 155 15.04 -31.19 -0.67
CA GLY A 155 16.44 -31.05 -0.28
C GLY A 155 16.84 -29.68 0.30
N VAL A 156 15.89 -28.78 0.53
CA VAL A 156 16.10 -27.47 1.15
C VAL A 156 15.29 -27.38 2.45
N LEU A 157 15.84 -26.76 3.49
CA LEU A 157 15.10 -26.51 4.73
C LEU A 157 14.31 -25.21 4.61
N HIS A 158 12.99 -25.31 4.68
CA HIS A 158 12.11 -24.16 4.77
C HIS A 158 11.85 -23.82 6.23
N ILE A 159 12.11 -22.57 6.61
CA ILE A 159 11.96 -22.08 7.97
C ILE A 159 10.86 -21.03 7.98
N PHE A 160 9.71 -21.39 8.57
CA PHE A 160 8.59 -20.49 8.76
C PHE A 160 8.79 -19.64 10.01
N LEU A 161 8.93 -18.34 9.83
CA LEU A 161 9.06 -17.36 10.90
C LEU A 161 7.68 -17.06 11.52
N PRO A 162 7.54 -17.10 12.87
CA PRO A 162 6.33 -16.67 13.55
C PRO A 162 6.14 -15.14 13.46
N PRO A 163 4.94 -14.62 13.76
CA PRO A 163 4.74 -13.17 13.89
C PRO A 163 5.55 -12.65 15.07
N ILE A 164 6.31 -11.58 14.85
CA ILE A 164 7.18 -10.94 15.85
C ILE A 164 6.90 -9.44 15.84
N SER A 165 6.65 -8.86 17.02
CA SER A 165 6.15 -7.48 17.14
C SER A 165 7.22 -6.40 17.00
N TYR A 166 8.50 -6.73 17.23
CA TYR A 166 9.60 -5.75 17.22
C TYR A 166 10.74 -6.20 16.33
N LEU A 167 11.29 -5.25 15.57
CA LEU A 167 12.37 -5.51 14.61
C LEU A 167 13.61 -6.09 15.29
N GLU A 168 13.95 -5.62 16.49
CA GLU A 168 15.12 -6.09 17.22
C GLU A 168 15.02 -7.61 17.49
N HIS A 169 13.85 -8.09 17.89
CA HIS A 169 13.63 -9.52 18.13
C HIS A 169 13.62 -10.30 16.81
N PHE A 170 13.06 -9.74 15.74
CA PHE A 170 13.06 -10.37 14.42
C PHE A 170 14.50 -10.58 13.92
N LEU A 171 15.34 -9.55 13.98
CA LEU A 171 16.75 -9.62 13.60
C LEU A 171 17.53 -10.59 14.49
N GLN A 172 17.28 -10.59 15.80
CA GLN A 172 17.93 -11.55 16.70
C GLN A 172 17.63 -13.01 16.31
N LEU A 173 16.37 -13.32 15.96
CA LEU A 173 16.00 -14.66 15.50
C LEU A 173 16.63 -14.98 14.13
N LEU A 174 16.56 -14.03 13.20
CA LEU A 174 17.13 -14.18 11.87
C LEU A 174 18.63 -14.46 11.93
N THR A 175 19.39 -13.69 12.72
CA THR A 175 20.83 -13.91 12.93
C THR A 175 21.12 -15.28 13.54
N ALA A 176 20.31 -15.75 14.49
CA ALA A 176 20.47 -17.09 15.05
C ALA A 176 20.25 -18.20 14.00
N ILE A 177 19.28 -18.01 13.11
CA ILE A 177 19.00 -18.90 11.98
C ILE A 177 20.16 -18.88 10.97
N GLU A 178 20.63 -17.71 10.57
CA GLU A 178 21.75 -17.53 9.64
C GLU A 178 23.03 -18.16 10.17
N HIS A 179 23.37 -17.91 11.45
CA HIS A 179 24.53 -18.51 12.10
C HIS A 179 24.42 -20.05 12.10
N THR A 180 23.25 -20.58 12.43
CA THR A 180 23.01 -22.03 12.43
C THR A 180 23.14 -22.61 11.03
N ALA A 181 22.57 -21.97 10.01
CA ALA A 181 22.66 -22.40 8.62
C ALA A 181 24.12 -22.39 8.12
N ALA A 182 24.91 -21.38 8.49
CA ALA A 182 26.32 -21.26 8.16
C ALA A 182 27.17 -22.37 8.82
N VAL A 183 26.95 -22.65 10.11
CA VAL A 183 27.63 -23.73 10.84
C VAL A 183 27.31 -25.09 10.25
N LEU A 184 26.03 -25.34 9.93
CA LEU A 184 25.58 -26.61 9.35
C LEU A 184 25.87 -26.74 7.84
N LYS A 185 26.22 -25.63 7.17
CA LYS A 185 26.38 -25.54 5.70
C LYS A 185 25.15 -26.02 4.93
N THR A 186 23.98 -25.68 5.45
CA THR A 186 22.69 -26.12 4.90
C THR A 186 21.99 -24.94 4.21
N PRO A 187 21.56 -25.09 2.94
CA PRO A 187 20.74 -24.07 2.30
C PRO A 187 19.36 -24.00 2.98
N ILE A 188 18.89 -22.78 3.20
CA ILE A 188 17.60 -22.50 3.81
C ILE A 188 16.75 -21.58 2.92
N VAL A 189 15.44 -21.68 3.08
CA VAL A 189 14.46 -20.72 2.55
C VAL A 189 13.64 -20.20 3.72
N LEU A 190 13.57 -18.88 3.87
CA LEU A 190 12.72 -18.25 4.87
C LEU A 190 11.32 -18.04 4.30
N GLU A 191 10.32 -18.28 5.12
CA GLU A 191 8.92 -18.06 4.78
C GLU A 191 8.13 -17.67 6.04
N GLY A 192 6.83 -17.42 5.89
CA GLY A 192 5.96 -17.05 7.00
C GLY A 192 5.84 -15.54 7.15
N TYR A 193 5.85 -15.06 8.39
CA TYR A 193 5.61 -13.65 8.67
C TYR A 193 6.83 -12.80 8.33
N GLU A 194 6.56 -11.66 7.70
CA GLU A 194 7.56 -10.64 7.38
C GLU A 194 8.08 -9.94 8.65
N PRO A 195 9.23 -9.23 8.59
CA PRO A 195 9.62 -8.35 9.67
C PRO A 195 8.51 -7.33 9.97
N PRO A 196 8.33 -6.95 11.26
CA PRO A 196 7.38 -5.90 11.61
C PRO A 196 7.79 -4.57 10.98
N GLN A 197 6.82 -3.69 10.79
CA GLN A 197 7.06 -2.38 10.22
C GLN A 197 7.99 -1.54 11.10
N ASP A 198 9.02 -0.95 10.50
CA ASP A 198 10.03 -0.15 11.21
C ASP A 198 10.71 0.84 10.25
N GLU A 199 10.95 2.08 10.69
CA GLU A 199 11.55 3.13 9.86
C GLU A 199 13.01 2.85 9.46
N ARG A 200 13.68 1.93 10.15
CA ARG A 200 15.08 1.55 9.88
C ARG A 200 15.20 0.49 8.78
N LEU A 201 14.09 -0.05 8.29
CA LEU A 201 14.06 -1.01 7.18
C LEU A 201 13.71 -0.33 5.86
N GLN A 202 14.47 -0.67 4.82
CA GLN A 202 14.05 -0.46 3.44
C GLN A 202 13.48 -1.77 2.90
N LYS A 203 12.36 -1.67 2.20
CA LYS A 203 11.64 -2.82 1.64
C LYS A 203 11.28 -2.53 0.18
N ILE A 204 11.48 -3.54 -0.66
CA ILE A 204 10.82 -3.67 -1.96
C ILE A 204 9.84 -4.83 -1.81
N LEU A 205 8.60 -4.64 -2.24
CA LEU A 205 7.59 -5.69 -2.26
C LEU A 205 7.11 -5.90 -3.69
N VAL A 206 7.18 -7.14 -4.17
CA VAL A 206 6.70 -7.55 -5.48
C VAL A 206 5.55 -8.51 -5.28
N THR A 207 4.33 -8.06 -5.61
CA THR A 207 3.09 -8.79 -5.35
C THR A 207 2.39 -9.15 -6.66
N PRO A 208 1.96 -10.40 -6.86
CA PRO A 208 1.14 -10.75 -8.01
C PRO A 208 -0.30 -10.27 -7.81
N ASP A 209 -0.80 -9.51 -8.77
CA ASP A 209 -2.19 -9.07 -8.85
C ASP A 209 -2.86 -9.68 -10.09
N PRO A 210 -4.20 -9.79 -10.16
CA PRO A 210 -4.87 -10.36 -11.32
C PRO A 210 -4.50 -9.62 -12.62
N GLY A 211 -3.65 -10.26 -13.44
CA GLY A 211 -3.20 -9.76 -14.74
C GLY A 211 -2.04 -8.76 -14.70
N VAL A 212 -1.52 -8.39 -13.52
CA VAL A 212 -0.40 -7.43 -13.36
C VAL A 212 0.52 -7.83 -12.19
N ILE A 213 1.67 -7.19 -12.08
CA ILE A 213 2.52 -7.28 -10.88
C ILE A 213 2.58 -5.90 -10.26
N GLU A 214 2.29 -5.81 -8.97
CA GLU A 214 2.47 -4.60 -8.18
C GLU A 214 3.87 -4.59 -7.57
N VAL A 215 4.61 -3.50 -7.77
CA VAL A 215 5.93 -3.31 -7.16
C VAL A 215 5.90 -2.07 -6.27
N ASN A 216 5.92 -2.29 -4.95
CA ASN A 216 6.11 -1.21 -3.98
C ASN A 216 7.62 -1.00 -3.78
N ILE A 217 8.10 0.18 -4.15
CA ILE A 217 9.51 0.55 -4.03
C ILE A 217 9.81 1.25 -2.70
N GLN A 218 11.06 1.15 -2.26
CA GLN A 218 11.59 1.82 -1.09
C GLN A 218 11.56 3.35 -1.24
N PRO A 219 11.47 4.10 -0.12
CA PRO A 219 11.58 5.55 -0.14
C PRO A 219 12.93 6.01 -0.71
N ALA A 220 12.92 7.12 -1.46
CA ALA A 220 14.13 7.77 -1.95
C ALA A 220 14.42 9.06 -1.18
N ALA A 221 15.63 9.23 -0.66
CA ALA A 221 16.05 10.39 0.11
C ALA A 221 16.43 11.60 -0.77
N SER A 222 16.69 11.38 -2.07
CA SER A 222 17.07 12.44 -3.01
C SER A 222 16.46 12.23 -4.39
N TRP A 223 16.44 13.29 -5.20
CA TRP A 223 16.03 13.18 -6.61
C TRP A 223 16.89 12.20 -7.41
N ARG A 224 18.21 12.17 -7.15
CA ARG A 224 19.13 11.26 -7.85
C ARG A 224 18.79 9.80 -7.55
N GLU A 225 18.54 9.49 -6.29
CA GLU A 225 18.13 8.15 -5.86
C GLU A 225 16.76 7.77 -6.42
N LEU A 226 15.81 8.71 -6.45
CA LEU A 226 14.50 8.48 -7.08
C LEU A 226 14.66 8.13 -8.58
N VAL A 227 15.47 8.89 -9.31
CA VAL A 227 15.77 8.62 -10.73
C VAL A 227 16.40 7.23 -10.89
N ASP A 228 17.42 6.91 -10.10
CA ASP A 228 18.13 5.63 -10.16
C ASP A 228 17.19 4.44 -9.86
N ASN A 229 16.37 4.56 -8.81
CA ASN A 229 15.38 3.54 -8.44
C ASN A 229 14.35 3.34 -9.55
N THR A 230 13.81 4.42 -10.12
CA THR A 230 12.80 4.34 -11.19
C THR A 230 13.40 3.77 -12.47
N GLU A 231 14.55 4.26 -12.93
CA GLU A 231 15.19 3.75 -14.14
C GLU A 231 15.59 2.28 -14.00
N THR A 232 16.12 1.89 -12.83
CA THR A 232 16.44 0.49 -12.52
C THR A 232 15.19 -0.38 -12.54
N LEU A 233 14.09 0.05 -11.92
CA LEU A 233 12.83 -0.72 -11.91
C LEU A 233 12.33 -1.00 -13.33
N TYR A 234 12.28 0.03 -14.18
CA TYR A 234 11.84 -0.12 -15.57
C TYR A 234 12.78 -1.05 -16.36
N GLU A 235 14.09 -0.95 -16.15
CA GLU A 235 15.07 -1.79 -16.82
C GLU A 235 15.00 -3.25 -16.37
N GLU A 236 14.82 -3.52 -15.07
CA GLU A 236 14.67 -4.87 -14.54
C GLU A 236 13.32 -5.50 -14.96
N ALA A 237 12.24 -4.72 -15.03
CA ALA A 237 10.98 -5.17 -15.61
C ALA A 237 11.18 -5.61 -17.06
N ARG A 238 11.86 -4.79 -17.87
CA ARG A 238 12.17 -5.10 -19.28
C ARG A 238 13.03 -6.36 -19.42
N LYS A 239 14.10 -6.51 -18.62
CA LYS A 239 14.94 -7.73 -18.59
C LYS A 239 14.14 -8.98 -18.21
N SER A 240 13.14 -8.81 -17.35
CA SER A 240 12.22 -9.86 -16.92
C SER A 240 11.08 -10.11 -17.90
N ARG A 241 11.07 -9.47 -19.07
CA ARG A 241 10.03 -9.57 -20.11
C ARG A 241 8.65 -9.07 -19.64
N LEU A 242 8.65 -8.15 -18.67
CA LEU A 242 7.48 -7.42 -18.24
C LEU A 242 7.42 -6.08 -18.99
N GLY A 243 6.21 -5.58 -19.21
CA GLY A 243 5.94 -4.26 -19.77
C GLY A 243 5.14 -3.40 -18.79
N THR A 244 5.23 -2.08 -18.95
CA THR A 244 4.49 -1.10 -18.14
C THR A 244 3.27 -0.55 -18.90
N GLU A 245 2.91 -1.21 -19.99
CA GLU A 245 1.87 -0.82 -20.94
C GLU A 245 1.18 -2.07 -21.48
N LYS A 246 -0.02 -1.91 -22.02
CA LYS A 246 -0.77 -2.95 -22.72
C LYS A 246 -1.53 -2.38 -23.91
N PHE A 247 -1.97 -3.29 -24.78
CA PHE A 247 -2.84 -2.97 -25.89
C PHE A 247 -4.21 -3.59 -25.68
N MET A 248 -5.25 -2.79 -25.83
CA MET A 248 -6.63 -3.25 -25.84
C MET A 248 -6.92 -4.04 -27.14
N VAL A 249 -8.06 -4.71 -27.20
CA VAL A 249 -8.43 -5.58 -28.35
C VAL A 249 -8.49 -4.80 -29.67
N ASP A 250 -8.83 -3.52 -29.61
CA ASP A 250 -8.86 -2.59 -30.75
C ASP A 250 -7.48 -2.00 -31.11
N GLY A 251 -6.43 -2.38 -30.38
CA GLY A 251 -5.07 -1.86 -30.54
C GLY A 251 -4.81 -0.54 -29.79
N HIS A 252 -5.74 -0.06 -28.96
CA HIS A 252 -5.51 1.13 -28.14
C HIS A 252 -4.39 0.89 -27.12
N HIS A 253 -3.43 1.82 -27.07
CA HIS A 253 -2.30 1.76 -26.15
C HIS A 253 -2.64 2.37 -24.80
N THR A 254 -2.57 1.61 -23.72
CA THR A 254 -2.96 2.04 -22.36
C THR A 254 -1.99 1.54 -21.30
N GLY A 255 -2.06 2.10 -20.10
CA GLY A 255 -1.29 1.61 -18.96
C GLY A 255 -1.72 0.21 -18.53
N THR A 256 -0.97 -0.42 -17.63
CA THR A 256 -1.26 -1.80 -17.19
C THR A 256 -2.66 -1.93 -16.56
N GLY A 257 -3.21 -0.83 -16.01
CA GLY A 257 -4.48 -0.78 -15.29
C GLY A 257 -4.37 -1.02 -13.78
N GLY A 258 -3.16 -1.27 -13.27
CA GLY A 258 -2.86 -1.33 -11.83
C GLY A 258 -2.60 0.04 -11.18
N GLY A 259 -2.49 1.10 -11.98
CA GLY A 259 -2.15 2.44 -11.53
C GLY A 259 -0.65 2.65 -11.30
N ASN A 260 -0.28 3.89 -11.00
CA ASN A 260 1.06 4.34 -10.59
C ASN A 260 0.93 5.26 -9.39
N HIS A 261 0.67 4.68 -8.22
CA HIS A 261 0.43 5.46 -7.02
C HIS A 261 1.70 6.16 -6.54
N VAL A 262 1.65 7.49 -6.41
CA VAL A 262 2.75 8.29 -5.88
C VAL A 262 2.52 8.50 -4.39
N THR A 263 3.42 8.02 -3.55
CA THR A 263 3.36 8.24 -2.10
C THR A 263 4.35 9.32 -1.67
N LEU A 264 3.88 10.31 -0.91
CA LEU A 264 4.71 11.38 -0.35
C LEU A 264 4.58 11.44 1.18
N GLY A 265 5.69 11.80 1.81
CA GLY A 265 5.80 11.98 3.25
C GLY A 265 7.19 12.42 3.66
N ALA A 266 7.67 11.95 4.80
CA ALA A 266 9.02 12.17 5.30
C ALA A 266 9.64 10.85 5.77
N ALA A 267 10.93 10.87 6.11
CA ALA A 267 11.62 9.70 6.66
C ALA A 267 10.99 9.21 7.98
N ARG A 268 10.44 10.13 8.78
CA ARG A 268 9.67 9.85 9.99
C ARG A 268 8.27 10.39 9.88
N ALA A 269 7.30 9.69 10.46
CA ALA A 269 5.90 10.14 10.47
C ALA A 269 5.76 11.54 11.09
N ALA A 270 6.45 11.80 12.20
CA ALA A 270 6.45 13.10 12.87
C ALA A 270 6.97 14.26 12.00
N ASP A 271 7.83 13.97 11.03
CA ASP A 271 8.42 14.95 10.11
C ASP A 271 7.57 15.19 8.86
N SER A 272 6.46 14.47 8.70
CA SER A 272 5.58 14.57 7.52
C SER A 272 5.17 16.01 7.24
N PRO A 273 5.32 16.50 6.00
CA PRO A 273 4.91 17.84 5.65
C PRO A 273 3.40 18.04 5.80
N PHE A 274 2.60 16.99 5.60
CA PHE A 274 1.14 17.03 5.69
C PHE A 274 0.66 17.09 7.15
N LEU A 275 1.38 16.46 8.08
CA LEU A 275 1.05 16.53 9.51
C LEU A 275 1.54 17.83 10.15
N ARG A 276 2.73 18.31 9.75
CA ARG A 276 3.31 19.57 10.24
C ARG A 276 2.61 20.81 9.71
N ARG A 277 2.15 20.75 8.45
CA ARG A 277 1.41 21.82 7.76
C ARG A 277 0.15 21.26 7.11
N PRO A 278 -0.93 21.08 7.91
CA PRO A 278 -2.25 20.64 7.41
C PRO A 278 -2.78 21.42 6.20
N ASP A 279 -2.45 22.71 6.11
CA ASP A 279 -2.85 23.59 5.02
C ASP A 279 -2.21 23.21 3.66
N LEU A 280 -1.14 22.41 3.67
CA LEU A 280 -0.55 21.87 2.45
C LEU A 280 -1.50 20.91 1.74
N LEU A 281 -2.10 19.95 2.47
CA LEU A 281 -3.05 19.01 1.88
C LEU A 281 -4.31 19.73 1.39
N ARG A 282 -4.79 20.72 2.15
CA ARG A 282 -5.85 21.63 1.69
C ARG A 282 -5.47 22.29 0.37
N SER A 283 -4.27 22.87 0.28
CA SER A 283 -3.80 23.57 -0.93
C SER A 283 -3.80 22.64 -2.13
N LEU A 284 -3.29 21.41 -1.98
CA LEU A 284 -3.28 20.41 -3.04
C LEU A 284 -4.69 20.00 -3.47
N VAL A 285 -5.58 19.69 -2.52
CA VAL A 285 -6.96 19.30 -2.84
C VAL A 285 -7.69 20.44 -3.53
N THR A 286 -7.57 21.68 -3.05
CA THR A 286 -8.17 22.86 -3.70
C THR A 286 -7.59 23.06 -5.10
N TYR A 287 -6.27 22.93 -5.28
CA TYR A 287 -5.63 23.14 -6.57
C TYR A 287 -6.04 22.08 -7.59
N TRP A 288 -6.05 20.80 -7.21
CA TRP A 288 -6.59 19.73 -8.06
C TRP A 288 -8.07 19.96 -8.38
N GLN A 289 -8.86 20.43 -7.41
CA GLN A 289 -10.27 20.74 -7.63
C GLN A 289 -10.44 21.86 -8.67
N HIS A 290 -9.56 22.87 -8.65
CA HIS A 290 -9.54 23.99 -9.62
C HIS A 290 -8.99 23.61 -10.99
N HIS A 291 -8.11 22.62 -11.04
CA HIS A 291 -7.44 22.22 -12.27
C HIS A 291 -7.70 20.74 -12.60
N PRO A 292 -8.89 20.40 -13.15
CA PRO A 292 -9.25 19.03 -13.52
C PRO A 292 -8.29 18.34 -14.48
N GLY A 293 -7.50 19.10 -15.25
CA GLY A 293 -6.47 18.53 -16.10
C GLY A 293 -5.46 17.68 -15.31
N LEU A 294 -5.17 18.01 -14.04
CA LEU A 294 -4.29 17.22 -13.17
C LEU A 294 -4.85 15.83 -12.85
N SER A 295 -6.17 15.65 -12.89
CA SER A 295 -6.80 14.34 -12.69
C SER A 295 -6.92 13.60 -14.02
N TYR A 296 -7.27 14.31 -15.09
CA TYR A 296 -7.69 13.68 -16.34
C TYR A 296 -6.58 13.38 -17.33
N LEU A 297 -5.48 14.15 -17.31
CA LEU A 297 -4.32 13.89 -18.17
C LEU A 297 -3.61 12.58 -17.76
N PHE A 298 -3.51 12.32 -16.46
CA PHE A 298 -2.70 11.22 -15.93
C PHE A 298 -3.50 9.98 -15.55
N ALA A 299 -4.82 10.07 -15.40
CA ALA A 299 -5.65 8.92 -15.06
C ALA A 299 -5.76 7.91 -16.21
N GLY A 300 -6.09 6.67 -15.84
CA GLY A 300 -6.40 5.62 -16.79
C GLY A 300 -7.72 5.84 -17.52
N MET A 301 -8.16 4.85 -18.30
CA MET A 301 -9.40 4.95 -19.09
C MET A 301 -10.65 5.05 -18.23
N PHE A 302 -10.65 4.38 -17.07
CA PHE A 302 -11.81 4.31 -16.18
C PHE A 302 -11.87 5.53 -15.27
N ILE A 303 -12.60 6.56 -15.72
CA ILE A 303 -12.82 7.84 -15.02
C ILE A 303 -14.28 7.97 -14.61
N GLY A 304 -14.53 8.74 -13.55
CA GLY A 304 -15.87 9.00 -13.04
C GLY A 304 -16.01 8.66 -11.55
N PRO A 305 -17.22 8.83 -11.00
CA PRO A 305 -17.47 8.69 -9.56
C PRO A 305 -17.21 7.29 -9.00
N THR A 306 -17.24 6.28 -9.85
CA THR A 306 -17.01 4.88 -9.51
C THR A 306 -15.63 4.38 -9.92
N SER A 307 -14.75 5.28 -10.37
CA SER A 307 -13.37 4.98 -10.75
C SER A 307 -12.53 4.43 -9.59
N GLN A 308 -11.28 4.04 -9.86
CA GLN A 308 -10.36 3.59 -8.81
C GLN A 308 -9.96 4.74 -7.87
N ALA A 309 -9.97 5.97 -8.36
CA ALA A 309 -9.53 7.15 -7.64
C ALA A 309 -10.30 8.41 -8.09
N PRO A 310 -11.64 8.45 -7.90
CA PRO A 310 -12.46 9.61 -8.24
C PRO A 310 -11.97 10.90 -7.60
N ARG A 311 -12.18 12.00 -8.33
CA ARG A 311 -12.04 13.35 -7.78
C ARG A 311 -13.06 13.58 -6.68
N VAL A 312 -12.74 14.51 -5.78
CA VAL A 312 -13.60 14.86 -4.66
C VAL A 312 -14.97 15.41 -5.11
N ASP A 313 -15.05 16.03 -6.30
CA ASP A 313 -16.25 16.68 -6.85
C ASP A 313 -16.95 15.91 -7.97
N GLU A 314 -16.55 14.65 -8.23
CA GLU A 314 -17.11 13.87 -9.35
C GLU A 314 -18.31 12.98 -8.95
N GLY A 315 -18.56 12.82 -7.64
CA GLY A 315 -19.60 11.92 -7.10
C GLY A 315 -20.84 12.59 -6.53
N ARG A 316 -20.68 13.51 -5.57
CA ARG A 316 -21.83 14.19 -4.94
C ARG A 316 -21.54 15.68 -4.82
N ASP A 317 -22.41 16.51 -5.38
CA ASP A 317 -22.23 17.96 -5.46
C ASP A 317 -22.25 18.64 -4.08
N ASP A 318 -22.97 18.09 -3.12
CA ASP A 318 -23.06 18.58 -1.73
C ASP A 318 -21.73 18.44 -0.98
N ARG A 319 -20.83 17.56 -1.43
CA ARG A 319 -19.54 17.29 -0.79
C ARG A 319 -18.63 18.52 -0.75
N LEU A 320 -18.69 19.41 -1.75
CA LEU A 320 -17.84 20.59 -1.78
C LEU A 320 -18.19 21.60 -0.68
N TYR A 321 -19.47 21.69 -0.30
CA TYR A 321 -19.90 22.52 0.82
C TYR A 321 -19.33 22.01 2.15
N GLU A 322 -19.44 20.69 2.39
CA GLU A 322 -18.86 20.07 3.59
C GLU A 322 -17.33 20.19 3.62
N LEU A 323 -16.68 20.10 2.46
CA LEU A 323 -15.23 20.29 2.32
C LEU A 323 -14.79 21.72 2.67
N GLU A 324 -15.58 22.73 2.32
CA GLU A 324 -15.31 24.12 2.73
C GLU A 324 -15.42 24.30 4.25
N ILE A 325 -16.40 23.67 4.89
CA ILE A 325 -16.53 23.65 6.36
C ILE A 325 -15.32 22.97 6.99
N ALA A 326 -14.92 21.81 6.46
CA ALA A 326 -13.75 21.07 6.90
C ALA A 326 -12.47 21.92 6.77
N PHE A 327 -12.27 22.59 5.64
CA PHE A 327 -11.14 23.49 5.42
C PHE A 327 -11.10 24.68 6.37
N ALA A 328 -12.24 25.13 6.89
CA ALA A 328 -12.29 26.17 7.91
C ALA A 328 -11.77 25.71 9.29
N GLN A 329 -11.76 24.39 9.55
CA GLN A 329 -11.20 23.80 10.77
C GLN A 329 -9.67 23.62 10.71
N ILE A 330 -9.08 23.74 9.51
CA ILE A 330 -7.64 23.59 9.32
C ILE A 330 -6.93 24.85 9.87
N PRO A 331 -5.97 24.69 10.82
CA PRO A 331 -5.25 25.82 11.39
C PRO A 331 -4.47 26.59 10.33
N GLN A 332 -4.36 27.90 10.52
CA GLN A 332 -3.50 28.73 9.68
C GLN A 332 -2.03 28.31 9.78
N PRO A 333 -1.22 28.52 8.72
CA PRO A 333 0.21 28.28 8.73
C PRO A 333 0.91 28.84 9.97
N GLY A 334 1.77 28.05 10.59
CA GLY A 334 2.55 28.44 11.77
C GLY A 334 1.84 28.26 13.11
N LYS A 335 0.55 27.88 13.14
CA LYS A 335 -0.12 27.45 14.38
C LYS A 335 0.15 25.98 14.66
N PRO A 336 0.37 25.59 15.94
CA PRO A 336 0.46 24.18 16.31
C PRO A 336 -0.81 23.43 15.90
N SER A 337 -0.65 22.26 15.31
CA SER A 337 -1.73 21.35 14.96
C SER A 337 -1.43 19.96 15.50
N PRO A 338 -2.36 19.29 16.18
CA PRO A 338 -2.16 17.90 16.51
C PRO A 338 -2.15 17.05 15.22
N PRO A 339 -1.29 16.01 15.11
CA PRO A 339 -1.16 15.20 13.89
C PRO A 339 -2.46 14.56 13.40
N TRP A 340 -3.33 14.16 14.33
CA TRP A 340 -4.61 13.52 14.01
C TRP A 340 -5.66 14.44 13.36
N LEU A 341 -5.47 15.78 13.44
CA LEU A 341 -6.50 16.73 13.01
C LEU A 341 -6.79 16.62 11.52
N VAL A 342 -5.74 16.54 10.69
CA VAL A 342 -5.86 16.57 9.23
C VAL A 342 -6.67 15.39 8.73
N ASP A 343 -6.35 14.22 9.23
CA ASP A 343 -7.05 12.98 8.92
C ASP A 343 -8.52 13.07 9.35
N ARG A 344 -8.78 13.46 10.60
CA ARG A 344 -10.14 13.53 11.14
C ARG A 344 -11.05 14.51 10.39
N VAL A 345 -10.49 15.60 9.89
CA VAL A 345 -11.22 16.63 9.14
C VAL A 345 -11.53 16.17 7.71
N LEU A 346 -10.67 15.35 7.09
CA LEU A 346 -10.77 15.02 5.66
C LEU A 346 -11.20 13.57 5.37
N ARG A 347 -11.07 12.64 6.31
CA ARG A 347 -11.27 11.19 6.11
C ARG A 347 -12.61 10.81 5.50
N ASN A 348 -13.69 11.48 5.87
CA ASN A 348 -15.03 11.17 5.34
C ASN A 348 -15.37 11.94 4.06
N LEU A 349 -14.47 12.81 3.59
CA LEU A 349 -14.66 13.66 2.43
C LEU A 349 -13.76 13.22 1.26
N LEU A 350 -12.55 12.75 1.57
CA LEU A 350 -11.62 12.13 0.62
C LEU A 350 -11.90 10.63 0.52
N VAL A 351 -13.05 10.28 -0.07
CA VAL A 351 -13.54 8.91 -0.25
C VAL A 351 -14.25 8.75 -1.58
N ASP A 352 -14.36 7.52 -2.07
CA ASP A 352 -15.26 7.21 -3.19
C ASP A 352 -16.75 7.33 -2.79
N ILE A 353 -17.66 6.97 -3.70
CA ILE A 353 -19.10 7.01 -3.43
C ILE A 353 -19.57 5.98 -2.38
N THR A 354 -18.74 4.97 -2.09
CA THR A 354 -19.02 3.93 -1.09
C THR A 354 -18.46 4.27 0.30
N GLY A 355 -17.70 5.37 0.40
CA GLY A 355 -17.05 5.78 1.65
C GLY A 355 -15.66 5.16 1.85
N ASN A 356 -15.03 4.63 0.80
CA ASN A 356 -13.71 4.04 0.88
C ASN A 356 -12.62 5.08 0.62
N THR A 357 -11.78 5.34 1.63
CA THR A 357 -10.61 6.25 1.58
C THR A 357 -9.48 5.74 0.70
N HIS A 358 -9.30 4.43 0.59
CA HIS A 358 -8.32 3.81 -0.30
C HIS A 358 -8.64 4.05 -1.77
N ARG A 359 -9.87 4.47 -2.09
CA ARG A 359 -10.34 4.75 -3.45
C ARG A 359 -10.53 6.24 -3.71
N ALA A 360 -9.80 7.11 -3.00
CA ALA A 360 -9.80 8.54 -3.27
C ALA A 360 -8.60 8.95 -4.12
N GLU A 361 -8.76 10.00 -4.93
CA GLU A 361 -7.63 10.63 -5.64
C GLU A 361 -6.48 11.00 -4.71
N PHE A 362 -6.81 11.59 -3.55
CA PHE A 362 -5.91 11.81 -2.42
C PHE A 362 -6.23 10.81 -1.31
N CYS A 363 -5.52 9.70 -1.29
CA CYS A 363 -5.67 8.68 -0.27
C CYS A 363 -4.89 9.06 0.99
N ILE A 364 -5.59 9.08 2.12
CA ILE A 364 -5.05 9.44 3.44
C ILE A 364 -5.03 8.26 4.43
N ASP A 365 -5.20 7.03 3.96
CA ASP A 365 -5.19 5.85 4.84
C ASP A 365 -3.89 5.65 5.58
N LYS A 366 -2.79 6.08 4.96
CA LYS A 366 -1.43 6.02 5.52
C LYS A 366 -1.03 7.34 6.20
N LEU A 367 -1.94 8.31 6.35
CA LEU A 367 -1.64 9.62 6.95
C LEU A 367 -1.65 9.55 8.47
N TYR A 368 -2.84 9.44 9.06
CA TYR A 368 -3.02 9.29 10.50
C TYR A 368 -4.31 8.49 10.79
N SER A 369 -4.32 7.20 10.45
CA SER A 369 -5.49 6.37 10.72
C SER A 369 -5.85 6.34 12.22
N PRO A 370 -7.13 6.51 12.58
CA PRO A 370 -7.56 6.34 13.97
C PRO A 370 -7.54 4.87 14.41
N ASP A 371 -7.60 3.92 13.47
CA ASP A 371 -7.86 2.50 13.73
C ASP A 371 -6.67 1.77 14.37
N SER A 372 -5.46 2.01 13.85
CA SER A 372 -4.24 1.37 14.36
C SER A 372 -3.03 2.32 14.32
N PRO A 373 -2.00 2.09 15.17
CA PRO A 373 -0.72 2.78 15.08
C PRO A 373 -0.02 2.57 13.73
N SER A 374 -0.12 1.37 13.16
CA SER A 374 0.43 1.01 11.84
C SER A 374 -0.11 1.86 10.67
N GLY A 375 -1.30 2.45 10.80
CA GLY A 375 -1.85 3.38 9.81
C GLY A 375 -1.42 4.85 9.99
N ARG A 376 -0.52 5.17 10.93
CA ARG A 376 -0.11 6.55 11.25
C ARG A 376 1.27 6.89 10.70
N LEU A 377 1.45 6.72 9.39
CA LEU A 377 2.75 6.82 8.72
C LEU A 377 3.09 8.25 8.25
N GLY A 378 2.13 9.17 8.33
CA GLY A 378 2.32 10.54 7.83
C GLY A 378 2.40 10.62 6.30
N LEU A 379 1.87 9.63 5.59
CA LEU A 379 1.94 9.54 4.13
C LEU A 379 0.62 9.94 3.46
N VAL A 380 0.72 10.64 2.34
CA VAL A 380 -0.41 10.87 1.41
C VAL A 380 -0.08 10.19 0.10
N GLU A 381 -1.04 9.46 -0.43
CA GLU A 381 -0.91 8.70 -1.67
C GLU A 381 -1.79 9.33 -2.77
N PHE A 382 -1.18 9.67 -3.89
CA PHE A 382 -1.82 10.22 -5.07
C PHE A 382 -2.15 9.06 -6.01
N ARG A 383 -3.44 8.82 -6.24
CA ARG A 383 -3.90 7.57 -6.89
C ARG A 383 -4.42 7.72 -8.30
N ALA A 384 -4.79 8.94 -8.72
CA ALA A 384 -5.33 9.21 -10.06
C ALA A 384 -4.24 9.26 -11.16
N PHE A 385 -3.31 8.31 -11.13
CA PHE A 385 -2.19 8.19 -12.07
C PHE A 385 -2.17 6.76 -12.63
N ASP A 386 -2.24 6.63 -13.95
CA ASP A 386 -1.99 5.37 -14.64
C ASP A 386 -0.49 5.14 -14.82
N MET A 387 -0.12 3.89 -15.07
CA MET A 387 1.27 3.50 -15.29
C MET A 387 1.79 4.08 -16.62
N PRO A 388 2.80 4.97 -16.59
CA PRO A 388 3.32 5.53 -17.82
C PRO A 388 4.27 4.54 -18.52
N PRO A 389 4.31 4.55 -19.86
CA PRO A 389 5.07 3.60 -20.66
C PRO A 389 6.61 3.76 -20.55
N HIS A 390 7.08 4.84 -19.91
CA HIS A 390 8.50 5.15 -19.84
C HIS A 390 8.89 5.80 -18.50
N ALA A 391 10.07 5.42 -17.96
CA ALA A 391 10.59 5.92 -16.68
C ALA A 391 10.62 7.45 -16.61
N ARG A 392 11.08 8.14 -17.67
CA ARG A 392 11.08 9.61 -17.76
C ARG A 392 9.69 10.23 -17.62
N MET A 393 8.63 9.59 -18.12
CA MET A 393 7.26 10.08 -17.91
C MET A 393 6.90 9.92 -16.42
N SER A 394 7.16 8.75 -15.81
CA SER A 394 6.95 8.59 -14.36
C SER A 394 7.68 9.65 -13.54
N LEU A 395 8.94 9.92 -13.87
CA LEU A 395 9.73 10.97 -13.23
C LEU A 395 9.15 12.38 -13.47
N THR A 396 8.61 12.69 -14.64
CA THR A 396 7.93 13.98 -14.88
C THR A 396 6.68 14.15 -14.01
N GLN A 397 5.87 13.11 -13.82
CA GLN A 397 4.72 13.14 -12.89
C GLN A 397 5.20 13.44 -11.46
N LEU A 398 6.24 12.72 -11.01
CA LEU A 398 6.85 12.92 -9.69
C LEU A 398 7.42 14.33 -9.53
N LEU A 399 8.06 14.87 -10.57
CA LEU A 399 8.60 16.23 -10.58
C LEU A 399 7.49 17.27 -10.45
N LEU A 400 6.38 17.11 -11.18
CA LEU A 400 5.23 18.02 -11.10
C LEU A 400 4.66 18.06 -9.68
N ILE A 401 4.36 16.90 -9.09
CA ILE A 401 3.80 16.80 -7.74
C ILE A 401 4.77 17.43 -6.72
N ARG A 402 6.06 17.09 -6.78
CA ARG A 402 7.07 17.66 -5.88
C ARG A 402 7.20 19.17 -6.02
N THR A 403 7.08 19.69 -7.23
CA THR A 403 7.12 21.13 -7.52
C THR A 403 5.92 21.84 -6.90
N LEU A 404 4.70 21.28 -7.05
CA LEU A 404 3.49 21.81 -6.44
C LEU A 404 3.55 21.77 -4.91
N VAL A 405 4.07 20.68 -4.33
CA VAL A 405 4.30 20.58 -2.88
C VAL A 405 5.28 21.67 -2.40
N ALA A 406 6.40 21.85 -3.09
CA ALA A 406 7.37 22.89 -2.76
C ALA A 406 6.78 24.30 -2.91
N HIS A 407 5.98 24.53 -3.95
CA HIS A 407 5.30 25.79 -4.18
C HIS A 407 4.31 26.11 -3.06
N PHE A 408 3.39 25.19 -2.75
CA PHE A 408 2.36 25.40 -1.71
C PHE A 408 2.90 25.41 -0.29
N TRP A 409 4.04 24.76 -0.05
CA TRP A 409 4.74 24.89 1.23
C TRP A 409 5.15 26.35 1.51
N GLN A 410 5.64 27.04 0.47
CA GLN A 410 6.05 28.44 0.54
C GLN A 410 4.85 29.40 0.48
N ARG A 411 3.88 29.11 -0.41
CA ARG A 411 2.71 29.95 -0.68
C ARG A 411 1.45 29.09 -0.67
N PRO A 412 0.77 28.96 0.48
CA PRO A 412 -0.45 28.17 0.58
C PRO A 412 -1.53 28.64 -0.40
N TYR A 413 -2.22 27.68 -1.03
CA TYR A 413 -3.29 27.95 -1.98
C TYR A 413 -4.65 27.93 -1.27
N THR A 414 -5.18 29.11 -0.92
CA THR A 414 -6.34 29.24 -0.02
C THR A 414 -7.62 29.74 -0.70
N HIS A 415 -7.82 29.40 -1.96
CA HIS A 415 -8.97 29.87 -2.75
C HIS A 415 -10.28 29.16 -2.36
N LYS A 416 -11.41 29.73 -2.80
CA LYS A 416 -12.73 29.09 -2.70
C LYS A 416 -12.88 28.05 -3.82
N LEU A 417 -13.50 26.91 -3.51
CA LEU A 417 -13.72 25.84 -4.46
C LEU A 417 -14.66 26.27 -5.59
N VAL A 418 -14.37 25.79 -6.80
CA VAL A 418 -15.18 26.06 -8.01
C VAL A 418 -16.36 25.10 -8.06
N ARG A 419 -17.56 25.59 -8.36
CA ARG A 419 -18.75 24.75 -8.56
C ARG A 419 -18.89 24.39 -10.03
N TRP A 420 -18.06 23.45 -10.50
CA TRP A 420 -18.03 23.05 -11.92
C TRP A 420 -19.37 22.51 -12.40
N GLY A 421 -20.05 21.68 -11.61
CA GLY A 421 -21.26 20.99 -12.06
C GLY A 421 -21.00 20.21 -13.35
N THR A 422 -21.88 20.33 -14.34
CA THR A 422 -21.70 19.64 -15.63
C THR A 422 -20.51 20.18 -16.45
N GLU A 423 -20.07 21.42 -16.21
CA GLU A 423 -18.92 21.98 -16.93
C GLU A 423 -17.64 21.17 -16.72
N LEU A 424 -17.53 20.45 -15.60
CA LEU A 424 -16.41 19.54 -15.33
C LEU A 424 -16.25 18.54 -16.48
N HIS A 425 -17.35 17.88 -16.84
CA HIS A 425 -17.36 16.85 -17.88
C HIS A 425 -17.49 17.45 -19.29
N ASP A 426 -18.20 18.56 -19.45
CA ASP A 426 -18.36 19.22 -20.75
C ASP A 426 -17.03 19.78 -21.27
N ARG A 427 -16.18 20.29 -20.37
CA ARG A 427 -14.87 20.87 -20.73
C ARG A 427 -13.77 19.83 -20.64
N PHE A 428 -13.51 19.29 -19.47
CA PHE A 428 -12.23 18.65 -19.18
C PHE A 428 -12.14 17.18 -19.62
N LEU A 429 -13.22 16.62 -20.19
CA LEU A 429 -13.14 15.38 -20.95
C LEU A 429 -12.56 15.59 -22.36
N LEU A 430 -12.38 16.83 -22.80
CA LEU A 430 -11.78 17.18 -24.10
C LEU A 430 -10.30 17.58 -23.94
N PRO A 431 -9.39 17.08 -24.81
CA PRO A 431 -7.97 17.41 -24.80
C PRO A 431 -7.67 18.92 -24.75
N HIS A 432 -8.46 19.74 -25.44
CA HIS A 432 -8.26 21.19 -25.52
C HIS A 432 -8.28 21.88 -24.16
N TYR A 433 -9.27 21.55 -23.33
CA TYR A 433 -9.42 22.19 -22.02
C TYR A 433 -8.40 21.64 -21.01
N VAL A 434 -8.05 20.35 -21.11
CA VAL A 434 -6.94 19.78 -20.33
C VAL A 434 -5.62 20.45 -20.70
N GLU A 435 -5.35 20.67 -21.99
CA GLU A 435 -4.14 21.36 -22.46
C GLU A 435 -4.06 22.81 -21.95
N ALA A 436 -5.16 23.55 -22.05
CA ALA A 436 -5.24 24.93 -21.57
C ALA A 436 -5.03 25.02 -20.05
N ASP A 437 -5.65 24.11 -19.29
CA ASP A 437 -5.55 24.05 -17.83
C ASP A 437 -4.11 23.74 -17.36
N LEU A 438 -3.46 22.74 -17.96
CA LEU A 438 -2.07 22.41 -17.65
C LEU A 438 -1.11 23.53 -18.06
N ARG A 439 -1.43 24.29 -19.11
CA ARG A 439 -0.61 25.45 -19.52
C ARG A 439 -0.67 26.56 -18.47
N GLU A 440 -1.85 26.84 -17.92
CA GLU A 440 -2.02 27.79 -16.81
C GLU A 440 -1.19 27.37 -15.59
N ILE A 441 -1.24 26.09 -15.21
CA ILE A 441 -0.43 25.54 -14.11
C ILE A 441 1.07 25.74 -14.38
N VAL A 442 1.54 25.43 -15.59
CA VAL A 442 2.95 25.57 -15.93
C VAL A 442 3.38 27.04 -15.92
N ASP A 443 2.58 27.94 -16.47
CA ASP A 443 2.85 29.37 -16.45
C ASP A 443 2.91 29.92 -15.01
N GLU A 444 2.01 29.45 -14.13
CA GLU A 444 2.04 29.78 -12.69
C GLU A 444 3.33 29.29 -12.03
N LEU A 445 3.71 28.04 -12.25
CA LEU A 445 4.95 27.46 -11.71
C LEU A 445 6.19 28.24 -12.18
N GLN A 446 6.25 28.60 -13.46
CA GLN A 446 7.34 29.42 -14.01
C GLN A 446 7.38 30.80 -13.38
N ALA A 447 6.22 31.47 -13.25
CA ALA A 447 6.11 32.76 -12.56
C ALA A 447 6.51 32.68 -11.08
N ALA A 448 6.30 31.52 -10.44
CA ALA A 448 6.73 31.24 -9.08
C ALA A 448 8.22 30.88 -8.95
N GLY A 449 8.97 30.80 -10.07
CA GLY A 449 10.41 30.51 -10.09
C GLY A 449 10.76 29.04 -10.26
N TYR A 450 9.79 28.19 -10.59
CA TYR A 450 10.01 26.78 -10.93
C TYR A 450 10.00 26.61 -12.46
N PRO A 451 11.16 26.36 -13.12
CA PRO A 451 11.26 26.34 -14.58
C PRO A 451 10.72 25.04 -15.21
N PHE A 452 9.55 24.58 -14.76
CA PHE A 452 8.86 23.43 -15.34
C PHE A 452 8.40 23.77 -16.76
N GLN A 453 8.67 22.90 -17.73
CA GLN A 453 8.37 23.17 -19.14
C GLN A 453 7.13 22.41 -19.58
N PHE A 454 6.25 23.08 -20.33
CA PHE A 454 4.99 22.48 -20.79
C PHE A 454 5.24 21.31 -21.75
N GLU A 455 6.31 21.39 -22.54
CA GLU A 455 6.71 20.40 -23.52
C GLU A 455 7.05 19.04 -22.88
N TRP A 456 7.40 19.02 -21.59
CA TRP A 456 7.63 17.77 -20.86
C TRP A 456 6.34 16.96 -20.69
N LEU A 457 5.18 17.59 -20.82
CA LEU A 457 3.86 16.94 -20.76
C LEU A 457 3.39 16.41 -22.12
N ALA A 458 4.03 16.77 -23.24
CA ALA A 458 3.60 16.36 -24.57
C ALA A 458 3.44 14.83 -24.74
N PRO A 459 4.34 13.97 -24.22
CA PRO A 459 4.14 12.52 -24.29
C PRO A 459 2.87 12.02 -23.58
N PHE A 460 2.43 12.70 -22.52
CA PHE A 460 1.19 12.35 -21.83
C PHE A 460 -0.04 12.71 -22.65
N PHE A 461 -0.02 13.84 -23.35
CA PHE A 461 -1.11 14.20 -24.26
C PHE A 461 -1.22 13.20 -25.41
N GLU A 462 -0.10 12.77 -26.00
CA GLU A 462 -0.13 11.76 -27.06
C GLU A 462 -0.56 10.38 -26.55
N PHE A 463 -0.19 10.02 -25.32
CA PHE A 463 -0.60 8.75 -24.70
C PHE A 463 -2.07 8.76 -24.29
N ARG A 464 -2.55 9.85 -23.66
CA ARG A 464 -3.93 9.97 -23.17
C ARG A 464 -4.94 10.29 -24.25
N PHE A 465 -4.53 11.11 -25.24
CA PHE A 465 -5.35 11.66 -26.31
C PHE A 465 -4.71 11.39 -27.69
N PRO A 466 -4.57 10.11 -28.08
CA PRO A 466 -3.93 9.75 -29.33
C PRO A 466 -4.61 10.44 -30.51
N ARG A 467 -3.79 10.93 -31.44
CA ARG A 467 -4.26 11.56 -32.67
C ARG A 467 -4.67 10.52 -33.70
N PHE A 468 -5.92 10.58 -34.15
CA PHE A 468 -6.43 9.71 -35.22
C PHE A 468 -6.08 10.23 -36.60
N GLY A 469 -6.03 11.54 -36.79
CA GLY A 469 -5.61 12.12 -38.06
C GLY A 469 -5.81 13.62 -38.16
N THR A 470 -5.31 14.18 -39.26
CA THR A 470 -5.46 15.58 -39.62
C THR A 470 -5.92 15.67 -41.07
N ALA A 471 -6.90 16.52 -41.34
CA ALA A 471 -7.36 16.84 -42.68
C ALA A 471 -7.24 18.35 -42.92
N HIS A 472 -6.75 18.73 -44.10
CA HIS A 472 -6.73 20.11 -44.54
C HIS A 472 -7.90 20.34 -45.52
N VAL A 473 -8.69 21.37 -45.26
CA VAL A 473 -9.83 21.77 -46.08
C VAL A 473 -9.56 23.16 -46.65
N GLY A 474 -9.39 23.25 -47.97
CA GLY A 474 -9.10 24.50 -48.66
C GLY A 474 -8.34 24.27 -49.96
N HIS A 475 -8.41 25.24 -50.88
CA HIS A 475 -7.65 25.16 -52.14
C HIS A 475 -6.54 26.21 -52.25
N HIS A 476 -6.68 27.45 -51.74
CA HIS A 476 -5.62 28.49 -51.78
C HIS A 476 -5.66 29.41 -50.53
N SER A 477 -4.52 29.56 -49.85
CA SER A 477 -4.15 30.61 -48.86
C SER A 477 -4.95 30.72 -47.55
N GLY A 478 -5.85 29.79 -47.26
CA GLY A 478 -6.62 29.74 -46.01
C GLY A 478 -6.97 28.30 -45.67
N ASP A 479 -5.94 27.48 -45.49
CA ASP A 479 -6.11 26.04 -45.23
C ASP A 479 -6.68 25.87 -43.82
N ILE A 480 -7.93 25.44 -43.75
CA ILE A 480 -8.56 25.04 -42.50
C ILE A 480 -7.96 23.69 -42.13
N GLU A 481 -7.34 23.60 -40.96
CA GLU A 481 -6.85 22.34 -40.43
C GLU A 481 -7.87 21.77 -39.45
N MET A 482 -8.30 20.53 -39.70
CA MET A 482 -9.15 19.75 -38.82
C MET A 482 -8.35 18.60 -38.24
N GLU A 483 -8.08 18.64 -36.94
CA GLU A 483 -7.44 17.57 -36.19
C GLU A 483 -8.49 16.74 -35.44
N VAL A 484 -8.40 15.42 -35.55
CA VAL A 484 -9.23 14.47 -34.79
C VAL A 484 -8.36 13.74 -33.79
N ARG A 485 -8.72 13.86 -32.50
CA ARG A 485 -8.10 13.14 -31.39
C ARG A 485 -9.13 12.35 -30.62
N MET A 486 -8.69 11.27 -29.98
CA MET A 486 -9.46 10.66 -28.92
C MET A 486 -9.66 11.65 -27.76
N ALA A 487 -10.80 11.55 -27.10
CA ALA A 487 -11.14 12.30 -25.90
C ALA A 487 -11.60 11.32 -24.80
N ILE A 488 -11.86 11.82 -23.60
CA ILE A 488 -12.26 10.97 -22.48
C ILE A 488 -13.75 10.67 -22.58
N GLU A 489 -14.09 9.38 -22.55
CA GLU A 489 -15.45 8.94 -22.29
C GLU A 489 -15.50 8.19 -20.96
N PRO A 490 -16.21 8.70 -19.94
CA PRO A 490 -16.36 7.99 -18.67
C PRO A 490 -17.15 6.70 -18.85
N TRP A 491 -16.53 5.55 -18.57
CA TRP A 491 -17.24 4.28 -18.57
C TRP A 491 -17.92 4.07 -17.22
N HIS A 492 -19.19 4.47 -17.11
CA HIS A 492 -19.92 4.31 -15.86
C HIS A 492 -20.20 2.83 -15.54
N VAL A 493 -20.11 2.51 -14.25
CA VAL A 493 -20.45 1.18 -13.73
C VAL A 493 -21.93 0.91 -13.90
N LEU A 494 -22.25 -0.27 -14.43
CA LEU A 494 -23.60 -0.79 -14.61
C LEU A 494 -24.11 -1.47 -13.33
N GLY A 495 -25.36 -1.94 -13.37
CA GLY A 495 -25.94 -2.73 -12.29
C GLY A 495 -25.10 -3.96 -11.95
N GLU A 496 -25.19 -4.42 -10.69
CA GLU A 496 -24.55 -5.64 -10.24
C GLU A 496 -25.13 -6.86 -10.96
N GLU A 497 -24.25 -7.76 -11.39
CA GLU A 497 -24.61 -9.06 -11.93
C GLU A 497 -24.08 -10.18 -11.02
N VAL A 498 -24.95 -11.10 -10.63
CA VAL A 498 -24.57 -12.26 -9.81
C VAL A 498 -24.12 -13.37 -10.75
N THR A 499 -22.83 -13.72 -10.67
CA THR A 499 -22.25 -14.85 -11.40
C THR A 499 -22.03 -16.03 -10.45
N ASN A 500 -21.81 -17.23 -11.00
CA ASN A 500 -21.46 -18.41 -10.20
C ASN A 500 -20.14 -18.25 -9.40
N GLN A 501 -19.30 -17.26 -9.73
CA GLN A 501 -18.02 -16.99 -9.06
C GLN A 501 -18.10 -15.79 -8.09
N GLY A 502 -19.23 -15.09 -8.02
CA GLY A 502 -19.43 -13.91 -7.18
C GLY A 502 -20.17 -12.79 -7.91
N THR A 503 -20.23 -11.61 -7.28
CA THR A 503 -20.86 -10.43 -7.87
C THR A 503 -19.86 -9.68 -8.74
N ALA A 504 -20.24 -9.41 -10.00
CA ALA A 504 -19.47 -8.59 -10.92
C ALA A 504 -20.19 -7.24 -11.15
N ARG A 505 -19.41 -6.20 -11.41
CA ARG A 505 -19.91 -4.90 -11.84
C ARG A 505 -19.22 -4.56 -13.16
N TYR A 506 -19.99 -4.60 -14.24
CA TYR A 506 -19.50 -4.27 -15.57
C TYR A 506 -19.50 -2.76 -15.79
N VAL A 507 -18.78 -2.32 -16.82
CA VAL A 507 -18.81 -0.95 -17.30
C VAL A 507 -19.31 -0.96 -18.74
N ASP A 508 -20.00 0.11 -19.15
CA ASP A 508 -20.38 0.28 -20.55
C ASP A 508 -19.25 0.99 -21.31
N SER A 509 -18.49 0.22 -22.09
CA SER A 509 -17.44 0.71 -22.99
C SER A 509 -17.88 0.67 -24.45
N SER A 510 -19.18 0.81 -24.73
CA SER A 510 -19.73 0.75 -26.10
C SER A 510 -19.64 2.08 -26.87
N VAL A 511 -19.35 3.17 -26.16
CA VAL A 511 -19.24 4.53 -26.71
C VAL A 511 -17.84 5.08 -26.48
N GLU A 512 -17.41 5.90 -27.43
CA GLU A 512 -16.12 6.59 -27.41
C GLU A 512 -16.33 8.07 -27.70
N ARG A 513 -15.51 8.92 -27.08
CA ARG A 513 -15.51 10.37 -27.32
C ARG A 513 -14.35 10.75 -28.22
N ILE A 514 -14.63 11.66 -29.15
CA ILE A 514 -13.60 12.28 -29.99
C ILE A 514 -13.66 13.79 -29.85
N GLN A 515 -12.51 14.44 -29.99
CA GLN A 515 -12.40 15.88 -30.17
C GLN A 515 -12.07 16.17 -31.63
N ILE A 516 -12.81 17.12 -32.20
CA ILE A 516 -12.49 17.73 -33.49
C ILE A 516 -12.03 19.16 -33.21
N LYS A 517 -10.75 19.44 -33.44
CA LYS A 517 -10.18 20.79 -33.31
C LYS A 517 -10.02 21.38 -34.70
N VAL A 518 -10.63 22.54 -34.92
CA VAL A 518 -10.56 23.25 -36.21
C VAL A 518 -9.79 24.54 -36.03
N SER A 519 -8.78 24.77 -36.87
CA SER A 519 -7.97 25.99 -36.87
C SER A 519 -7.94 26.60 -38.28
N GLY A 520 -7.75 27.93 -38.36
CA GLY A 520 -7.83 28.66 -39.63
C GLY A 520 -9.26 29.01 -40.08
N LEU A 521 -10.29 28.72 -39.26
CA LEU A 521 -11.66 29.14 -39.50
C LEU A 521 -11.83 30.64 -39.17
N THR A 522 -12.55 31.39 -40.01
CA THR A 522 -12.90 32.79 -39.72
C THR A 522 -14.39 32.88 -39.41
N GLU A 523 -14.81 33.68 -38.43
CA GLU A 523 -16.21 33.70 -37.92
C GLU A 523 -17.30 33.87 -38.99
N SER A 524 -16.98 34.55 -40.10
CA SER A 524 -17.90 34.80 -41.21
C SER A 524 -17.82 33.76 -42.35
N ARG A 525 -17.03 32.68 -42.20
CA ARG A 525 -16.70 31.77 -43.30
C ARG A 525 -16.68 30.30 -42.94
#